data_AF-A0A5C7MN78-F1
#
_entry.id   AF-A0A5C7MN78-F1
#
_cell.length_a   1.000
_cell.length_b   1.000
_cell.length_c   1.000
_cell.angle_alpha   90.00
_cell.angle_beta   90.00
_cell.angle_gamma   90.00
#
_symmetry.space_group_name_H-M   'P 1'
#
loop_
_entity.id
_entity.type
_entity.pdbx_description
1 polymer ?
#
loop_
_entity_poly.entity_id
_entity_poly.type
_entity_poly.pdbx_seq_one_letter_code
_entity_poly.pdbx_strand_id
1 'polypeptide(L)'
;MVTPEFLGCEADFSCAPTEDGYQATGVRVDPDGTLTWIWGNLGHLPVVRLEAGDYKALDWHIVVAANGGLTVTNTTTGKTFVIDADHVEAA
;
A
#
# COMPACT_ATOMS: atom_id res chain seq x y z
N MET A 1 -6.83 0.88 -2.30
CA MET A 1 -7.42 2.09 -2.92
C MET A 1 -6.34 2.79 -3.73
N VAL A 2 -6.63 3.21 -4.97
CA VAL A 2 -5.67 3.93 -5.81
C VAL A 2 -6.30 5.22 -6.28
N THR A 3 -5.64 6.36 -6.03
CA THR A 3 -6.04 7.68 -6.52
C THR A 3 -4.80 8.43 -7.06
N PRO A 4 -4.98 9.59 -7.72
CA PRO A 4 -3.84 10.43 -8.10
C PRO A 4 -3.03 10.93 -6.89
N GLU A 5 -3.68 11.12 -5.75
CA GLU A 5 -3.08 11.71 -4.55
C GLU A 5 -2.40 10.69 -3.65
N PHE A 6 -2.84 9.43 -3.66
CA PHE A 6 -2.23 8.37 -2.86
C PHE A 6 -2.60 6.97 -3.33
N LEU A 7 -1.82 5.99 -2.87
CA LEU A 7 -2.21 4.59 -2.85
C LEU A 7 -2.36 4.13 -1.40
N GLY A 8 -3.51 3.53 -1.09
CA GLY A 8 -3.81 2.97 0.22
C GLY A 8 -3.93 1.45 0.16
N CYS A 9 -3.34 0.76 1.13
CA CYS A 9 -3.41 -0.70 1.27
C CYS A 9 -3.84 -1.07 2.69
N GLU A 10 -4.71 -2.07 2.83
CA GLU A 10 -5.03 -2.70 4.12
C GLU A 10 -4.58 -4.16 4.08
N ALA A 11 -4.03 -4.62 5.18
CA ALA A 11 -3.67 -6.00 5.40
C ALA A 11 -3.55 -6.27 6.91
N ASP A 12 -3.49 -7.54 7.29
CA ASP A 12 -3.12 -7.95 8.64
C ASP A 12 -1.60 -7.83 8.82
N PHE A 13 -1.10 -6.60 8.89
CA PHE A 13 0.33 -6.31 8.96
C PHE A 13 0.92 -6.76 10.30
N SER A 14 1.85 -7.72 10.29
CA SER A 14 2.56 -8.17 11.51
C SER A 14 3.60 -7.15 11.98
N CYS A 15 4.07 -6.28 11.09
CA CYS A 15 5.04 -5.22 11.35
C CYS A 15 4.40 -3.87 11.71
N ALA A 16 3.06 -3.78 11.76
CA ALA A 16 2.37 -2.53 12.03
C ALA A 16 2.63 -2.00 13.45
N PRO A 17 2.78 -0.67 13.62
CA PRO A 17 2.90 -0.05 14.93
C PRO A 17 1.61 -0.19 15.73
N THR A 18 1.74 -0.13 17.05
CA THR A 18 0.62 -0.04 17.99
C THR A 18 0.64 1.31 18.69
N GLU A 19 -0.53 1.94 18.82
CA GLU A 19 -0.74 3.18 19.57
C GLU A 19 -2.00 3.01 20.44
N ASP A 20 -1.89 3.32 21.74
CA ASP A 20 -2.97 3.14 22.73
C ASP A 20 -3.62 1.75 22.75
N GLY A 21 -2.84 0.71 22.42
CA GLY A 21 -3.31 -0.68 22.34
C GLY A 21 -4.01 -1.05 21.03
N TYR A 22 -4.09 -0.13 20.06
CA TYR A 22 -4.62 -0.36 18.71
C TYR A 22 -3.49 -0.49 17.70
N GLN A 23 -3.52 -1.57 16.93
CA GLN A 23 -2.59 -1.79 15.82
C GLN A 23 -3.09 -1.06 14.56
N ALA A 24 -2.18 -0.45 13.81
CA ALA A 24 -2.51 0.10 12.50
C ALA A 24 -2.99 -1.02 11.55
N THR A 25 -3.97 -0.71 10.72
CA THR A 25 -4.68 -1.65 9.83
C THR A 25 -4.42 -1.39 8.36
N GLY A 26 -3.75 -0.28 8.05
CA GLY A 26 -3.44 0.10 6.68
C GLY A 26 -2.23 1.00 6.57
N VAL A 27 -1.82 1.20 5.33
CA VAL A 27 -0.76 2.13 4.92
C VAL A 27 -1.28 3.03 3.82
N ARG A 28 -0.82 4.27 3.83
CA ARG A 28 -0.99 5.26 2.76
C ARG A 28 0.40 5.63 2.25
N VAL A 29 0.57 5.60 0.94
CA VAL A 29 1.77 6.09 0.26
C VAL A 29 1.41 7.23 -0.68
N ASP A 30 2.13 8.33 -0.56
CA ASP A 30 1.91 9.54 -1.33
C ASP A 30 2.96 9.65 -2.46
N PRO A 31 2.63 10.30 -3.60
CA PRO A 31 3.56 10.46 -4.71
C PRO A 31 4.90 11.11 -4.32
N ASP A 32 4.96 11.90 -3.25
CA ASP A 32 6.18 12.57 -2.80
C ASP A 32 7.19 11.65 -2.09
N GLY A 33 6.80 10.40 -1.79
CA GLY A 33 7.64 9.45 -1.05
C GLY A 33 7.20 9.25 0.39
N THR A 34 6.17 9.95 0.87
CA THR A 34 5.69 9.84 2.24
C THR A 34 4.92 8.54 2.44
N LEU A 35 5.22 7.84 3.54
CA LEU A 35 4.51 6.65 4.01
C LEU A 35 3.88 6.95 5.37
N THR A 36 2.58 6.65 5.51
CA THR A 36 1.81 6.87 6.74
C THR A 36 1.00 5.64 7.11
N TRP A 37 1.04 5.24 8.38
CA TRP A 37 0.19 4.18 8.93
C TRP A 37 -1.23 4.70 9.19
N ILE A 38 -2.22 3.83 9.02
CA ILE A 38 -3.64 4.15 9.14
C ILE A 38 -4.22 3.34 10.30
N TRP A 39 -4.84 4.04 11.24
CA TRP A 39 -5.62 3.44 12.33
C TRP A 39 -7.10 3.44 11.93
N GLY A 40 -7.64 2.25 11.65
CA GLY A 40 -9.01 2.06 11.21
C GLY A 40 -9.14 1.69 9.73
N ASN A 41 -10.37 1.56 9.24
CA ASN A 41 -10.63 1.01 7.91
C ASN A 41 -10.53 2.07 6.79
N LEU A 42 -9.96 1.71 5.65
CA LEU A 42 -9.90 2.50 4.40
C LEU A 42 -11.27 2.67 3.72
N GLY A 43 -12.30 2.02 4.25
CA GLY A 43 -13.66 2.04 3.77
C GLY A 43 -14.05 0.73 3.07
N HIS A 44 -15.35 0.41 3.13
CA HIS A 44 -15.91 -0.74 2.43
C HIS A 44 -16.17 -0.37 0.96
N LEU A 45 -15.16 -0.54 0.12
CA LEU A 45 -15.25 -0.37 -1.33
C LEU A 45 -15.36 -1.74 -2.03
N PRO A 46 -16.01 -1.84 -3.20
CA PRO A 46 -15.92 -3.03 -4.03
C PRO A 46 -14.45 -3.38 -4.31
N VAL A 47 -14.05 -4.61 -3.97
CA VAL A 47 -12.68 -5.06 -4.13
C VAL A 47 -12.53 -5.93 -5.38
N VAL A 48 -11.39 -5.80 -6.04
CA VAL A 48 -10.95 -6.71 -7.09
C VAL A 48 -9.74 -7.47 -6.57
N ARG A 49 -9.75 -8.79 -6.72
CA ARG A 49 -8.58 -9.61 -6.39
C ARG A 49 -7.56 -9.49 -7.51
N LEU A 50 -6.32 -9.15 -7.15
CA LEU A 50 -5.18 -9.16 -8.05
C LEU A 50 -4.48 -10.51 -7.96
N GLU A 51 -3.98 -10.99 -9.09
CA GLU A 51 -3.08 -12.14 -9.16
C GLU A 51 -1.64 -11.62 -9.28
N ALA A 52 -0.66 -12.51 -9.20
CA ALA A 52 0.73 -12.11 -9.42
C ALA A 52 0.92 -11.52 -10.83
N GLY A 53 1.58 -10.36 -10.92
CA GLY A 53 1.80 -9.69 -12.19
C GLY A 53 1.97 -8.17 -12.09
N ASP A 54 1.94 -7.52 -13.26
CA ASP A 54 2.14 -6.09 -13.43
C ASP A 54 0.84 -5.36 -13.74
N TYR A 55 0.55 -4.32 -12.97
CA TYR A 55 -0.66 -3.52 -13.10
C TYR A 55 -0.31 -2.04 -13.21
N LYS A 56 -1.11 -1.30 -13.97
CA LYS A 56 -1.04 0.15 -14.06
C LYS A 56 -2.38 0.75 -13.73
N ALA A 57 -2.38 1.74 -12.85
CA ALA A 57 -3.55 2.50 -12.49
C ALA A 57 -3.14 3.95 -12.25
N LEU A 58 -3.66 4.86 -13.07
CA LEU A 58 -3.26 6.28 -13.04
C LEU A 58 -1.73 6.39 -13.18
N ASP A 59 -1.08 7.11 -12.27
CA ASP A 59 0.38 7.29 -12.21
C ASP A 59 1.07 6.25 -11.32
N TRP A 60 0.44 5.09 -11.08
CA TRP A 60 1.01 4.02 -10.26
C TRP A 60 1.25 2.77 -11.10
N HIS A 61 2.49 2.28 -11.05
CA HIS A 61 2.86 0.92 -11.46
C HIS A 61 2.90 0.04 -10.22
N ILE A 62 2.16 -1.07 -10.25
CA ILE A 62 1.99 -1.98 -9.12
C ILE A 62 2.43 -3.37 -9.59
N VAL A 63 3.49 -3.88 -8.99
CA VAL A 63 3.95 -5.26 -9.16
C VAL A 63 3.42 -6.06 -7.99
N VAL A 64 2.65 -7.11 -8.28
CA VAL A 64 2.08 -8.03 -7.31
C VAL A 64 2.91 -9.31 -7.32
N ALA A 65 3.53 -9.63 -6.19
CA ALA A 65 4.25 -10.87 -5.99
C ALA A 65 3.28 -12.04 -5.72
N ALA A 66 3.75 -13.27 -5.92
CA ALA A 66 2.93 -14.47 -5.75
C ALA A 66 2.43 -14.69 -4.30
N ASN A 67 3.11 -14.12 -3.31
CA ASN A 67 2.69 -14.12 -1.92
C ASN A 67 1.69 -13.00 -1.58
N GLY A 68 1.33 -12.14 -2.55
CA GLY A 68 0.46 -10.99 -2.36
C GLY A 68 1.17 -9.68 -2.01
N GLY A 69 2.48 -9.71 -1.79
CA GLY A 69 3.29 -8.51 -1.56
C GLY A 69 3.29 -7.57 -2.77
N LEU A 70 3.39 -6.27 -2.52
CA LEU A 70 3.32 -5.24 -3.54
C LEU A 70 4.63 -4.46 -3.62
N THR A 71 5.12 -4.24 -4.83
CA THR A 71 6.04 -3.12 -5.11
C THR A 71 5.27 -2.08 -5.90
N VAL A 72 5.19 -0.88 -5.36
CA VAL A 72 4.41 0.22 -5.92
C VAL A 72 5.35 1.35 -6.27
N THR A 73 5.30 1.81 -7.52
CA THR A 73 6.09 2.95 -7.99
C THR A 73 5.17 4.03 -8.55
N ASN A 74 5.30 5.26 -8.05
CA ASN A 74 4.69 6.41 -8.71
C ASN A 74 5.51 6.75 -9.96
N THR A 75 4.92 6.63 -11.15
CA THR A 75 5.63 6.80 -12.42
C THR A 75 6.01 8.25 -12.70
N THR A 76 5.36 9.22 -12.05
CA THR A 76 5.65 10.65 -12.21
C THR A 76 6.86 11.07 -11.37
N THR A 77 6.95 10.59 -10.13
CA THR A 77 8.03 10.97 -9.20
C THR A 77 9.15 9.94 -9.09
N GLY A 78 8.94 8.72 -9.58
CA GLY A 78 9.86 7.59 -9.45
C GLY A 78 9.93 7.00 -8.03
N LYS A 79 9.11 7.49 -7.09
CA LYS A 79 9.10 7.02 -5.70
C LYS A 79 8.52 5.62 -5.61
N THR A 80 9.22 4.75 -4.88
CA THR A 80 8.88 3.33 -4.80
C THR A 80 8.63 2.92 -3.36
N PHE A 81 7.73 1.97 -3.17
CA PHE A 81 7.33 1.44 -1.87
C PHE A 81 7.19 -0.07 -1.96
N VAL A 82 7.56 -0.76 -0.89
CA VAL A 82 7.29 -2.19 -0.72
C VAL A 82 6.26 -2.34 0.39
N ILE A 83 5.20 -3.10 0.11
CA ILE A 83 4.08 -3.33 1.03
C ILE A 83 3.79 -4.83 1.05
N ASP A 84 4.19 -5.49 2.13
CA ASP A 84 3.95 -6.89 2.43
C ASP A 84 3.35 -7.00 3.84
N ALA A 85 2.66 -8.09 4.16
CA ALA A 85 2.09 -8.32 5.48
C ALA A 85 3.17 -8.26 6.57
N ASP A 86 4.39 -8.69 6.27
CA ASP A 86 5.47 -8.73 7.26
C ASP A 86 6.48 -7.57 7.12
N HIS A 87 6.37 -6.74 6.08
CA HIS A 87 7.35 -5.68 5.80
C HIS A 87 6.76 -4.52 5.00
N VAL A 88 6.98 -3.30 5.48
CA VAL A 88 6.53 -2.08 4.81
C VAL A 88 7.66 -1.05 4.81
N GLU A 89 8.01 -0.53 3.63
CA GLU A 89 9.06 0.47 3.50
C GLU A 89 8.85 1.42 2.31
N ALA A 90 9.40 2.63 2.43
CA ALA A 90 9.62 3.55 1.33
C ALA A 90 11.08 3.41 0.85
N ALA A 91 11.27 3.30 -0.47
CA ALA A 91 12.56 3.07 -1.14
C ALA A 91 13.04 4.32 -1.91
#